data_AF-A0A0R2C128-F1
#
_entry.id   AF-A0A0R2C128-F1
#
_cell.length_a   1.000
_cell.length_b   1.000
_cell.length_c   1.000
_cell.angle_alpha   90.00
_cell.angle_beta   90.00
_cell.angle_gamma   90.00
#
_symmetry.space_group_name_H-M   'P 1'
#
loop_
_entity.id
_entity.type
_entity.pdbx_description
1 polymer ?
#
loop_
_entity_poly.entity_id
_entity_poly.type
_entity_poly.pdbx_seq_one_letter_code
_entity_poly.pdbx_strand_id
1 'polypeptide(L)' 'MSQKNATIVANDWHYPAAYSFYDMQVDPEDYQEIITPQLRKDNYYQATSNLQLCNFFVIEPVDQQI' A
#
# COMPACT_ATOMS: atom_id res chain seq x y z
N MET A 1 6.58 2.54 -5.42
CA MET A 1 7.05 1.71 -4.27
C MET A 1 7.79 0.47 -4.79
N SER A 2 8.81 -0.01 -4.08
CA SER A 2 9.51 -1.27 -4.44
C SER A 2 8.67 -2.51 -4.12
N GLN A 3 8.86 -3.58 -4.89
CA GLN A 3 8.10 -4.81 -4.65
C GLN A 3 8.34 -5.42 -3.27
N LYS A 4 9.60 -5.41 -2.82
CA LYS A 4 9.96 -5.86 -1.47
C LYS A 4 9.13 -5.15 -0.39
N ASN A 5 9.05 -3.82 -0.46
CA ASN A 5 8.32 -3.05 0.54
C ASN A 5 6.80 -3.23 0.42
N ALA A 6 6.28 -3.43 -0.79
CA ALA A 6 4.88 -3.76 -0.99
C ALA A 6 4.50 -5.05 -0.25
N THR A 7 5.33 -6.09 -0.36
CA THR A 7 5.13 -7.36 0.34
C THR A 7 5.22 -7.21 1.87
N ILE A 8 6.12 -6.36 2.38
CA ILE A 8 6.22 -6.06 3.82
C ILE A 8 4.91 -5.41 4.30
N VAL A 9 4.41 -4.40 3.60
CA VAL A 9 3.14 -3.75 3.95
C VAL A 9 1.98 -4.75 3.90
N ALA A 10 1.94 -5.60 2.88
CA ALA A 10 0.83 -6.53 2.68
C ALA A 10 0.79 -7.71 3.68
N ASN A 11 1.96 -8.19 4.11
CA ASN A 11 2.07 -9.43 4.88
C ASN A 11 2.49 -9.25 6.33
N ASP A 12 3.18 -8.15 6.65
CA ASP A 12 3.81 -7.98 7.96
C ASP A 12 3.13 -6.88 8.78
N TRP A 13 2.40 -5.96 8.15
CA TRP A 13 1.74 -4.85 8.83
C TRP A 13 0.31 -5.23 9.20
N HIS A 14 0.12 -5.56 10.46
CA HIS A 14 -1.18 -5.89 11.04
C HIS A 14 -1.55 -4.91 12.14
N TYR A 15 -2.84 -4.63 12.24
CA TYR A 15 -3.35 -3.61 13.16
C TYR A 15 -4.50 -4.14 14.02
N PRO A 16 -4.67 -3.62 15.26
CA PRO A 16 -5.84 -3.94 16.07
C PRO A 16 -7.15 -3.55 15.36
N ALA A 17 -8.27 -4.14 15.78
CA ALA A 17 -9.58 -3.98 15.13
C ALA A 17 -10.01 -2.51 14.88
N ALA A 18 -9.65 -1.56 15.75
CA ALA A 18 -9.96 -0.15 15.56
C ALA A 18 -9.26 0.49 14.34
N TYR A 19 -8.23 -0.18 13.82
CA TYR A 19 -7.37 0.26 12.73
C TYR A 19 -7.19 -0.84 11.66
N SER A 20 -8.01 -1.89 11.68
CA SER A 20 -7.88 -3.04 10.77
C SER A 20 -8.15 -2.68 9.32
N PHE A 21 -8.75 -1.51 9.05
CA PHE A 21 -8.90 -0.95 7.71
C PHE A 21 -7.55 -0.55 7.05
N TYR A 22 -6.45 -0.51 7.81
CA TYR A 22 -5.10 -0.37 7.26
C TYR A 22 -4.39 -1.72 7.04
N ASP A 23 -4.97 -2.83 7.51
CA ASP A 23 -4.43 -4.17 7.32
C ASP A 23 -4.85 -4.66 5.94
N MET A 24 -3.86 -4.82 5.06
CA MET A 24 -4.11 -5.20 3.67
C MET A 24 -4.81 -6.56 3.55
N GLN A 25 -4.65 -7.48 4.51
CA GLN A 25 -5.29 -8.80 4.42
C GLN A 25 -6.78 -8.78 4.74
N VAL A 26 -7.30 -7.68 5.29
CA VAL A 26 -8.73 -7.52 5.58
C VAL A 26 -9.53 -7.26 4.29
N ASP A 27 -8.93 -6.59 3.31
CA ASP A 27 -9.52 -6.37 1.99
C ASP A 27 -8.71 -7.11 0.90
N PRO A 28 -9.22 -8.24 0.38
CA PRO A 28 -8.53 -9.01 -0.65
C PRO A 28 -8.25 -8.22 -1.94
N GLU A 29 -9.06 -7.21 -2.27
CA GLU A 29 -8.85 -6.38 -3.47
C GLU A 29 -7.63 -5.47 -3.26
N ASP A 30 -7.56 -4.77 -2.13
CA ASP A 30 -6.40 -3.95 -1.75
C ASP A 30 -5.11 -4.77 -1.65
N TYR A 31 -5.19 -5.96 -1.04
CA TYR A 31 -4.07 -6.90 -0.97
C TYR A 31 -3.55 -7.23 -2.38
N GLN A 32 -4.43 -7.67 -3.28
CA GLN A 32 -4.03 -8.07 -4.63
C GLN A 32 -3.47 -6.89 -5.42
N GLU A 33 -4.05 -5.70 -5.25
CA GLU A 33 -3.55 -4.48 -5.87
C GLU A 33 -2.12 -4.17 -5.41
N ILE A 34 -1.89 -4.06 -4.10
CA ILE A 34 -0.60 -3.65 -3.55
C ILE A 34 0.51 -4.67 -3.84
N ILE A 35 0.21 -5.97 -3.89
CA ILE A 35 1.24 -6.99 -4.19
C ILE A 35 1.51 -7.16 -5.68
N THR A 36 0.66 -6.64 -6.58
CA THR A 36 0.80 -6.82 -8.03
C THR A 36 1.29 -5.53 -8.68
N PRO A 37 2.56 -5.44 -9.16
CA PRO A 37 3.12 -4.22 -9.76
C PRO A 37 2.24 -3.58 -10.84
N GLN A 38 1.58 -4.40 -11.65
CA GLN A 38 0.73 -3.96 -12.75
C GLN A 38 -0.58 -3.33 -12.27
N LEU A 39 -1.11 -3.76 -11.13
CA LEU A 39 -2.38 -3.25 -10.59
C LEU A 39 -2.16 -1.94 -9.84
N ARG A 40 -1.15 -1.89 -8.95
CA ARG A 40 -0.79 -0.67 -8.19
C ARG A 40 -0.20 0.47 -9.04
N LYS A 41 0.21 0.18 -10.28
CA LYS A 41 0.78 1.15 -11.24
C LYS A 41 1.88 2.00 -10.58
N ASP A 42 1.88 3.31 -10.85
CA ASP A 42 2.81 4.31 -10.31
C ASP A 42 2.16 5.17 -9.21
N ASN A 43 1.05 4.72 -8.62
CA ASN A 43 0.28 5.49 -7.64
C ASN A 43 0.75 5.29 -6.19
N TYR A 44 1.53 4.24 -5.93
CA TYR A 44 1.96 3.86 -4.58
C TYR A 44 3.37 4.36 -4.28
N TYR A 45 3.50 5.14 -3.21
CA TYR A 45 4.74 5.74 -2.75
C TYR A 45 5.16 5.16 -1.41
N GLN A 46 6.47 5.12 -1.15
CA GLN A 46 7.03 4.67 0.13
C GLN A 46 7.81 5.82 0.76
N ALA A 47 7.67 6.00 2.07
CA ALA A 47 8.53 6.87 2.86
C ALA A 47 9.54 6.02 3.63
N THR A 48 10.81 6.41 3.55
CA THR A 48 11.91 5.74 4.26
C THR A 48 12.66 6.70 5.16
N SER A 49 13.12 6.18 6.30
CA SER A 49 14.04 6.87 7.21
C SER A 49 15.21 5.94 7.49
N ASN A 50 16.45 6.42 7.38
CA ASN A 50 17.65 5.59 7.53
C ASN A 50 17.62 4.28 6.72
N LEU A 51 17.13 4.37 5.46
CA LEU A 51 16.94 3.22 4.55
C LEU A 51 15.91 2.17 5.01
N GLN A 52 15.16 2.42 6.09
CA GLN A 52 14.07 1.56 6.56
C GLN A 52 12.72 2.10 6.10
N LEU A 53 11.80 1.18 5.75
CA LEU A 53 10.42 1.51 5.41
C LEU A 53 9.68 1.96 6.68
N CYS A 54 9.08 3.15 6.63
CA CYS A 54 8.35 3.70 7.77
C CYS A 54 6.88 4.00 7.45
N ASN A 55 6.55 4.27 6.18
CA ASN A 55 5.19 4.58 5.75
C ASN A 55 5.01 4.29 4.24
N PHE A 56 3.76 4.21 3.78
CA PHE A 56 3.38 4.28 2.37
C PHE A 56 2.14 5.18 2.21
N PHE A 57 1.90 5.65 1.00
CA PHE A 57 0.67 6.35 0.67
C PHE A 57 0.35 6.17 -0.81
N VAL A 58 -0.92 6.33 -1.16
CA VAL A 58 -1.43 6.22 -2.52
C VAL A 58 -1.88 7.61 -2.99
N ILE A 59 -1.50 7.99 -4.21
CA ILE A 59 -2.05 9.15 -4.89
C ILE A 59 -2.91 8.63 -6.03
N GLU A 60 -4.21 8.84 -5.92
CA GLU A 60 -5.14 8.57 -7.01
C GLU A 60 -5.48 9.86 -7.74
N PRO A 61 -5.33 9.90 -9.07
CA PRO A 61 -5.82 11.02 -9.84
C PRO A 61 -7.34 11.05 -9.72
N VAL A 62 -7.87 12.19 -9.26
CA VAL A 62 -9.29 12.47 -9.39
C VAL A 62 -9.50 12.82 -10.86
N ASP A 63 -10.28 12.03 -11.59
CA ASP A 63 -10.67 12.40 -12.95
C ASP A 63 -11.19 13.86 -12.91
N GLN A 64 -10.54 14.75 -13.65
CA GLN A 64 -11.18 16.01 -14.01
C GLN A 64 -12.36 15.63 -14.91
N GLN A 65 -13.54 15.53 -14.32
CA GLN A 65 -14.79 15.61 -15.09
C GLN A 65 -14.79 16.97 -15.77
N ILE A 66 -14.36 17.01 -17.04
CA ILE A 66 -14.58 18.12 -17.98
C ILE A 66 -15.89 17.85 -18.71
#